data_AF-A0A3R8KW95-F1
#
_entry.id   AF-A0A3R8KW95-F1
#
_cell.length_a   1.000
_cell.length_b   1.000
_cell.length_c   1.000
_cell.angle_alpha   90.00
_cell.angle_beta   90.00
_cell.angle_gamma   90.00
#
_symmetry.space_group_name_H-M   'P 1'
#
loop_
_entity.id
_entity.type
_entity.pdbx_description
1 polymer ?
#
loop_
_entity_poly.entity_id
_entity_poly.type
_entity_poly.pdbx_seq_one_letter_code
_entity_poly.pdbx_strand_id
1 'polypeptide(L)'
;MMSGIIERMIDLAGLLERLAGLLTGLSMVICLLTGCQSLGTELPDSFDKEGMEEKVLCAIDCFNKKDYQSILDMGCTEFQEFLTAEEFAEQCDPMLDKRGKFREIVKTVSMGCKNEEGEAEYAGFILVADYEDGRICFNITINQNMELMEFLVR
;
A
#
# COMPACT_ATOMS: atom_id res chain seq x y z
N MET A 1 40.62 -14.26 -6.19
CA MET A 1 40.27 -13.71 -4.86
C MET A 1 39.53 -12.36 -4.92
N MET A 2 39.67 -11.56 -5.99
CA MET A 2 38.97 -10.27 -6.12
C MET A 2 37.49 -10.38 -6.57
N SER A 3 37.08 -11.47 -7.23
CA SER A 3 35.69 -11.66 -7.71
C SER A 3 34.67 -11.74 -6.57
N GLY A 4 34.95 -12.56 -5.55
CA GLY A 4 34.01 -12.76 -4.43
C GLY A 4 33.90 -11.59 -3.46
N ILE A 5 34.77 -10.58 -3.55
CA ILE A 5 34.63 -9.34 -2.78
C ILE A 5 33.65 -8.39 -3.47
N ILE A 6 33.69 -8.36 -4.81
CA ILE A 6 32.81 -7.51 -5.63
C ILE A 6 31.36 -8.02 -5.57
N GLU A 7 31.14 -9.34 -5.69
CA GLU A 7 29.79 -9.93 -5.55
C GLU A 7 29.17 -9.63 -4.19
N ARG A 8 29.94 -9.78 -3.10
CA ARG A 8 29.48 -9.45 -1.74
C ARG A 8 29.23 -7.96 -1.52
N MET A 9 29.90 -7.07 -2.25
CA MET A 9 29.64 -5.62 -2.19
C MET A 9 28.36 -5.24 -2.94
N ILE A 10 28.04 -5.92 -4.04
CA ILE A 10 26.79 -5.72 -4.79
C ILE A 10 25.59 -6.22 -3.97
N ASP A 11 25.71 -7.38 -3.33
CA ASP A 11 24.66 -7.89 -2.42
C ASP A 11 24.46 -6.97 -1.20
N LEU A 12 25.56 -6.44 -0.64
CA LEU A 12 25.49 -5.52 0.50
C LEU A 12 24.88 -4.16 0.10
N ALA A 13 25.16 -3.67 -1.12
CA ALA A 13 24.54 -2.48 -1.68
C ALA A 13 23.05 -2.70 -1.95
N GLY A 14 22.67 -3.84 -2.55
CA GLY A 14 21.26 -4.22 -2.73
C GLY A 14 20.52 -4.40 -1.41
N LEU A 15 21.17 -4.93 -0.38
CA LEU A 15 20.62 -5.00 0.98
C LEU A 15 20.48 -3.61 1.60
N LEU A 16 21.44 -2.69 1.37
CA LEU A 16 21.38 -1.29 1.81
C LEU A 16 20.27 -0.51 1.13
N GLU A 17 20.05 -0.69 -0.18
CA GLU A 17 18.93 -0.08 -0.93
C GLU A 17 17.59 -0.63 -0.45
N ARG A 18 17.49 -1.95 -0.22
CA ARG A 18 16.28 -2.58 0.34
C ARG A 18 16.02 -2.14 1.79
N LEU A 19 17.06 -1.95 2.60
CA LEU A 19 16.94 -1.42 3.96
C LEU A 19 16.65 0.08 3.98
N ALA A 20 17.13 0.85 3.01
CA ALA A 20 16.82 2.26 2.83
C ALA A 20 15.35 2.45 2.42
N GLY A 21 14.84 1.63 1.50
CA GLY A 21 13.41 1.55 1.16
C GLY A 21 12.53 1.11 2.33
N LEU A 22 13.04 0.22 3.19
CA LEU A 22 12.36 -0.19 4.42
C LEU A 22 12.40 0.91 5.49
N LEU A 23 13.44 1.75 5.52
CA LEU A 23 13.58 2.90 6.41
C LEU A 23 12.74 4.11 5.98
N THR A 24 12.60 4.38 4.68
CA THR A 24 11.66 5.39 4.16
C THR A 24 10.20 4.97 4.37
N GLY A 25 9.88 3.68 4.21
CA GLY A 25 8.56 3.14 4.58
C GLY A 25 8.29 3.14 6.10
N LEU A 26 9.32 2.91 6.92
CA LEU A 26 9.18 2.92 8.39
C LEU A 26 8.96 4.32 8.97
N SER A 27 9.47 5.37 8.32
CA SER A 27 9.22 6.76 8.72
C SER A 27 7.72 7.11 8.72
N MET A 28 6.97 6.60 7.74
CA MET A 28 5.52 6.81 7.65
C MET A 28 4.72 6.01 8.69
N VAL A 29 5.26 4.89 9.16
CA VAL A 29 4.64 4.05 10.22
C VAL A 29 4.77 4.70 11.60
N ILE A 30 5.82 5.49 11.86
CA ILE A 30 6.01 6.16 13.16
C ILE A 30 5.00 7.30 13.35
N CYS A 31 4.58 7.98 12.28
CA CYS A 31 3.54 9.01 12.33
C CYS A 31 2.18 8.49 12.84
N LEU A 32 1.90 7.19 12.72
CA LEU A 32 0.63 6.59 13.16
C LEU A 32 0.60 6.20 14.64
N LEU A 33 1.75 6.04 15.30
CA LEU A 33 1.84 5.55 16.69
C LEU A 33 1.93 6.67 17.73
N THR A 34 2.35 7.87 17.34
CA THR A 34 2.21 9.07 18.16
C THR A 34 1.00 9.82 17.67
N GLY A 35 -0.09 9.83 18.44
CA GLY A 35 -1.27 10.65 18.13
C GLY A 35 -0.84 12.10 17.89
N CYS A 36 -0.71 12.48 16.62
CA CYS A 36 -0.38 13.82 16.19
C CYS A 36 -1.27 14.12 14.99
N GLN A 37 -2.08 15.15 15.14
CA GLN A 37 -3.06 15.68 14.20
C GLN A 37 -2.38 16.37 13.00
N SER A 38 -1.32 15.78 12.47
CA SER A 38 -0.56 16.35 11.36
C SER A 38 -0.21 15.23 10.37
N LEU A 39 -0.96 15.18 9.27
CA LEU A 39 -0.55 14.83 7.90
C LEU A 39 -1.72 14.13 7.19
N GLY A 40 -2.61 14.97 6.67
CA GLY A 40 -3.81 14.61 5.94
C GLY A 40 -4.74 15.81 5.98
N THR A 41 -4.67 16.71 4.99
CA THR A 41 -5.75 17.68 4.80
C THR A 41 -6.97 16.94 4.29
N GLU A 42 -8.17 17.52 4.47
CA GLU A 42 -9.35 17.02 3.76
C GLU A 42 -9.01 16.83 2.27
N LEU A 43 -9.55 15.76 1.67
CA LEU A 43 -9.29 15.48 0.26
C LEU A 43 -9.72 16.71 -0.55
N PRO A 44 -8.86 17.30 -1.39
CA PRO A 44 -9.23 18.49 -2.14
C PRO A 44 -10.44 18.22 -3.06
N ASP A 45 -11.32 19.21 -3.25
CA ASP A 45 -12.51 19.09 -4.11
C ASP A 45 -12.19 18.72 -5.58
N SER A 46 -10.94 18.88 -6.01
CA SER A 46 -10.46 18.46 -7.33
C SER A 46 -10.40 16.94 -7.51
N PHE A 47 -10.42 16.17 -6.42
CA PHE A 47 -10.39 14.72 -6.46
C PHE A 47 -11.81 14.14 -6.59
N ASP A 48 -11.97 13.18 -7.50
CA ASP A 48 -13.19 12.35 -7.58
C ASP A 48 -13.21 11.35 -6.42
N LYS A 49 -13.64 11.81 -5.25
CA LYS A 49 -13.68 11.01 -4.03
C LYS A 49 -14.51 9.74 -4.20
N GLU A 50 -15.69 9.83 -4.81
CA GLU A 50 -16.59 8.69 -4.98
C GLU A 50 -15.98 7.64 -5.90
N GLY A 51 -15.45 8.07 -7.06
CA GLY A 51 -14.77 7.16 -7.98
C GLY A 51 -13.52 6.52 -7.37
N MET A 52 -12.77 7.25 -6.55
CA MET A 52 -11.61 6.71 -5.84
C MET A 52 -12.01 5.70 -4.78
N GLU A 53 -13.05 5.97 -3.99
CA GLU A 53 -13.58 5.01 -3.01
C GLU A 53 -14.06 3.73 -3.70
N GLU A 54 -14.77 3.84 -4.82
CA GLU A 54 -15.17 2.67 -5.62
C GLU A 54 -13.96 1.87 -6.10
N LYS A 55 -12.92 2.54 -6.61
CA LYS A 55 -11.69 1.87 -7.06
C LYS A 55 -10.95 1.17 -5.93
N VAL A 56 -10.88 1.78 -4.75
CA VAL A 56 -10.31 1.15 -3.55
C VAL A 56 -11.08 -0.10 -3.15
N LEU A 57 -12.42 -0.02 -3.12
CA LEU A 57 -13.26 -1.17 -2.80
C LEU A 57 -13.12 -2.29 -3.83
N CYS A 58 -12.97 -1.96 -5.11
CA CYS A 58 -12.68 -2.92 -6.17
C CYS A 58 -11.34 -3.63 -5.94
N ALA A 59 -10.28 -2.90 -5.57
CA ALA A 59 -8.99 -3.50 -5.25
C ALA A 59 -9.06 -4.43 -4.03
N ILE A 60 -9.83 -4.07 -2.99
CA ILE A 60 -10.05 -4.95 -1.82
C ILE A 60 -10.86 -6.20 -2.20
N ASP A 61 -11.83 -6.09 -3.11
CA ASP A 61 -12.56 -7.25 -3.62
C ASP A 61 -11.64 -8.20 -4.42
N CYS A 62 -10.75 -7.66 -5.26
CA CYS A 62 -9.70 -8.44 -5.92
C CYS A 62 -8.79 -9.13 -4.89
N PHE A 63 -8.39 -8.43 -3.82
CA PHE A 63 -7.60 -9.00 -2.73
C PHE A 63 -8.30 -10.18 -2.07
N ASN A 64 -9.58 -10.04 -1.73
CA ASN A 64 -10.38 -11.10 -1.13
C ASN A 64 -10.56 -12.32 -2.04
N LYS A 65 -10.48 -12.13 -3.37
CA LYS A 65 -10.50 -13.18 -4.38
C LYS A 65 -9.13 -13.76 -4.70
N LYS A 66 -8.07 -13.26 -4.05
CA LYS A 66 -6.66 -13.56 -4.34
C LYS A 66 -6.28 -13.26 -5.81
N ASP A 67 -6.95 -12.28 -6.41
CA ASP A 67 -6.68 -11.80 -7.76
C ASP A 67 -5.69 -10.63 -7.72
N TYR A 68 -4.44 -10.96 -7.38
CA TYR A 68 -3.39 -9.96 -7.19
C TYR A 68 -2.96 -9.30 -8.50
N GLN A 69 -3.08 -10.00 -9.63
CA GLN A 69 -2.78 -9.42 -10.93
C GLN A 69 -3.72 -8.25 -11.23
N SER A 70 -5.02 -8.40 -10.98
CA SER A 70 -5.97 -7.29 -11.17
C SER A 70 -5.67 -6.10 -10.26
N ILE A 71 -5.12 -6.31 -9.05
CA ILE A 71 -4.68 -5.19 -8.19
C ILE A 71 -3.48 -4.46 -8.81
N LEU A 72 -2.49 -5.20 -9.33
CA LEU A 72 -1.34 -4.62 -10.02
C LEU A 72 -1.76 -3.85 -11.28
N ASP A 73 -2.69 -4.40 -12.06
CA ASP A 73 -3.21 -3.77 -13.28
C ASP A 73 -3.99 -2.47 -12.98
N MET A 74 -4.46 -2.26 -11.75
CA MET A 74 -5.07 -1.00 -11.30
C MET A 74 -4.04 0.08 -10.94
N GLY A 75 -2.76 -0.29 -10.78
CA GLY A 75 -1.71 0.59 -10.31
C GLY A 75 -0.89 1.27 -11.41
N CYS A 76 -0.09 2.24 -10.99
CA CYS A 76 0.86 2.91 -11.87
C CYS A 76 2.03 1.99 -12.24
N THR A 77 2.82 2.38 -13.24
CA THR A 77 3.97 1.60 -13.72
C THR A 77 4.93 1.24 -12.57
N GLU A 78 5.24 2.19 -11.70
CA GLU A 78 6.15 1.98 -10.57
C GLU A 78 5.61 0.94 -9.58
N PHE A 79 4.28 0.93 -9.34
CA PHE A 79 3.64 -0.07 -8.48
C PHE A 79 3.71 -1.47 -9.11
N GLN A 80 3.49 -1.57 -10.43
CA GLN A 80 3.58 -2.82 -11.18
C GLN A 80 5.00 -3.38 -11.26
N GLU A 81 6.00 -2.50 -11.34
CA GLU A 81 7.42 -2.89 -11.39
C GLU A 81 8.00 -3.25 -10.01
N PHE A 82 7.37 -2.78 -8.93
CA PHE A 82 7.87 -2.99 -7.57
C PHE A 82 7.67 -4.42 -7.06
N LEU A 83 6.57 -5.09 -7.44
CA LEU A 83 6.24 -6.42 -6.94
C LEU A 83 5.41 -7.23 -7.95
N THR A 84 5.63 -8.54 -7.99
CA THR A 84 4.87 -9.47 -8.85
C THR A 84 3.63 -10.02 -8.14
N ALA A 85 2.65 -10.53 -8.90
CA ALA A 85 1.46 -11.15 -8.31
C ALA A 85 1.80 -12.35 -7.39
N GLU A 86 2.86 -13.09 -7.71
CA GLU A 86 3.37 -14.19 -6.88
C GLU A 86 3.92 -13.68 -5.56
N GLU A 87 4.78 -12.65 -5.58
CA GLU A 87 5.32 -12.04 -4.36
C GLU A 87 4.22 -11.39 -3.51
N PHE A 88 3.16 -10.86 -4.13
CA PHE A 88 1.97 -10.37 -3.43
C PHE A 88 1.29 -11.52 -2.67
N ALA A 89 1.03 -12.62 -3.37
CA ALA A 89 0.39 -13.80 -2.79
C ALA A 89 1.20 -14.37 -1.63
N GLU A 90 2.52 -14.54 -1.80
CA GLU A 90 3.41 -15.06 -0.75
C GLU A 90 3.34 -14.22 0.54
N GLN A 91 3.20 -12.91 0.41
CA GLN A 91 3.10 -11.99 1.55
C GLN A 91 1.71 -11.99 2.20
N CYS A 92 0.64 -12.11 1.42
CA CYS A 92 -0.71 -11.82 1.87
C CYS A 92 -1.57 -13.07 2.15
N ASP A 93 -1.42 -14.14 1.36
CA ASP A 93 -2.23 -15.36 1.51
C ASP A 93 -2.16 -15.94 2.93
N PRO A 94 -0.99 -16.08 3.58
CA PRO A 94 -0.91 -16.66 4.93
C PRO A 94 -1.69 -15.85 5.97
N MET A 95 -1.83 -14.54 5.77
CA MET A 95 -2.62 -13.68 6.63
C MET A 95 -4.10 -13.80 6.29
N LEU A 96 -4.48 -13.68 5.00
CA LEU A 96 -5.87 -13.76 4.55
C LEU A 96 -6.51 -15.11 4.90
N ASP A 97 -5.79 -16.22 4.69
CA ASP A 97 -6.28 -17.57 5.01
C ASP A 97 -6.54 -17.76 6.51
N LYS A 98 -5.78 -17.07 7.37
CA LYS A 98 -6.00 -17.08 8.84
C LYS A 98 -7.16 -16.21 9.29
N ARG A 99 -7.60 -15.26 8.46
CA ARG A 99 -8.69 -14.32 8.79
C ARG A 99 -10.05 -14.87 8.42
N GLY A 100 -10.12 -15.90 7.58
CA GLY A 100 -11.37 -16.52 7.17
C GLY A 100 -12.13 -15.64 6.18
N LYS A 101 -13.46 -15.80 6.10
CA LYS A 101 -14.26 -15.07 5.09
C LYS A 101 -14.41 -13.58 5.44
N PHE A 102 -14.33 -12.75 4.41
CA PHE A 102 -14.71 -11.34 4.48
C PHE A 102 -16.17 -11.18 4.90
N ARG A 103 -16.46 -10.17 5.72
CA ARG A 103 -17.82 -9.80 6.14
C ARG A 103 -18.21 -8.42 5.63
N GLU A 104 -17.53 -7.38 6.10
CA GLU A 104 -17.85 -6.00 5.76
C GLU A 104 -16.67 -5.05 6.01
N ILE A 105 -16.73 -3.86 5.40
CA ILE A 105 -15.88 -2.72 5.76
C ILE A 105 -16.51 -2.01 6.95
N VAL A 106 -15.81 -1.92 8.08
CA VAL A 106 -16.29 -1.30 9.32
C VAL A 106 -15.78 0.12 9.54
N LYS A 107 -14.76 0.54 8.78
CA LYS A 107 -14.21 1.89 8.83
C LYS A 107 -13.58 2.26 7.50
N THR A 108 -13.82 3.50 7.07
CA THR A 108 -13.14 4.15 5.94
C THR A 108 -12.70 5.53 6.38
N VAL A 109 -11.46 5.88 6.09
CA VAL A 109 -10.90 7.22 6.25
C VAL A 109 -10.19 7.58 4.95
N SER A 110 -10.46 8.76 4.42
CA SER A 110 -9.77 9.32 3.26
C SER A 110 -9.09 10.63 3.62
N MET A 111 -7.93 10.91 3.02
CA MET A 111 -7.14 12.10 3.28
C MET A 111 -6.34 12.52 2.05
N GLY A 112 -6.10 13.82 1.88
CA GLY A 112 -5.13 14.34 0.93
C GLY A 112 -3.71 14.20 1.48
N CYS A 113 -2.83 13.56 0.71
CA CYS A 113 -1.41 13.39 0.96
C CYS A 113 -0.61 14.31 0.02
N LYS A 114 0.58 14.75 0.45
CA LYS A 114 1.52 15.48 -0.42
C LYS A 114 2.86 14.76 -0.46
N ASN A 115 3.57 14.81 -1.59
CA ASN A 115 4.99 14.43 -1.61
C ASN A 115 5.83 15.38 -0.73
N GLU A 116 7.07 15.02 -0.43
CA GLU A 116 7.97 15.82 0.43
C GLU A 116 8.17 17.25 -0.06
N GLU A 117 8.05 17.46 -1.37
CA GLU A 117 8.19 18.76 -2.04
C GLU A 117 6.88 19.58 -2.01
N GLY A 118 5.75 18.98 -1.60
CA GLY A 118 4.44 19.62 -1.52
C GLY A 118 3.73 19.83 -2.86
N GLU A 119 4.31 19.32 -3.94
CA GLU A 119 3.94 19.58 -5.34
C GLU A 119 2.91 18.59 -5.88
N ALA A 120 3.01 17.32 -5.49
CA ALA A 120 2.09 16.28 -5.93
C ALA A 120 1.11 15.94 -4.80
N GLU A 121 -0.18 15.99 -5.12
CA GLU A 121 -1.27 15.60 -4.22
C GLU A 121 -1.73 14.18 -4.56
N TYR A 122 -1.90 13.35 -3.55
CA TYR A 122 -2.40 11.98 -3.65
C TYR A 122 -3.58 11.79 -2.71
N ALA A 123 -4.41 10.80 -2.97
CA ALA A 123 -5.47 10.38 -2.07
C ALA A 123 -4.99 9.17 -1.26
N GLY A 124 -4.95 9.30 0.07
CA GLY A 124 -4.70 8.21 0.99
C GLY A 124 -6.01 7.66 1.55
N PHE A 125 -6.14 6.35 1.59
CA PHE A 125 -7.28 5.63 2.14
C PHE A 125 -6.85 4.63 3.21
N ILE A 126 -7.53 4.65 4.35
CA ILE A 126 -7.40 3.65 5.41
C ILE A 126 -8.75 2.96 5.58
N LEU A 127 -8.81 1.67 5.27
CA LEU A 127 -10.01 0.87 5.41
C LEU A 127 -9.79 -0.27 6.40
N VAL A 128 -10.74 -0.50 7.29
CA VAL A 128 -10.74 -1.65 8.19
C VAL A 128 -11.86 -2.58 7.80
N ALA A 129 -11.51 -3.81 7.49
CA ALA A 129 -12.42 -4.87 7.10
C ALA A 129 -12.53 -5.92 8.21
N ASP A 130 -13.76 -6.29 8.55
CA ASP A 130 -14.04 -7.41 9.45
C ASP A 130 -14.11 -8.72 8.64
N TYR A 131 -13.46 -9.74 9.18
CA TYR A 131 -13.47 -11.12 8.69
C TYR A 131 -13.96 -12.05 9.81
N GLU A 132 -14.06 -13.35 9.52
CA GLU A 132 -14.48 -14.35 10.50
C GLU A 132 -13.56 -14.41 11.73
N ASP A 133 -12.25 -14.38 11.51
CA ASP A 133 -11.20 -14.64 12.51
C ASP A 133 -10.28 -13.41 12.71
N GLY A 134 -10.84 -12.21 12.57
CA GLY A 134 -10.18 -10.96 12.91
C GLY A 134 -10.44 -9.85 11.90
N ARG A 135 -9.54 -8.87 11.90
CA ARG A 135 -9.60 -7.69 11.04
C ARG A 135 -8.39 -7.63 10.13
N ILE A 136 -8.56 -7.00 8.99
CA ILE A 136 -7.49 -6.56 8.11
C ILE A 136 -7.62 -5.05 7.93
N CYS A 137 -6.50 -4.33 8.03
CA CYS A 137 -6.39 -2.91 7.76
C CYS A 137 -5.67 -2.71 6.42
N PHE A 138 -6.34 -2.02 5.49
CA PHE A 138 -5.80 -1.64 4.19
C PHE A 138 -5.36 -0.18 4.24
N ASN A 139 -4.14 0.09 3.78
CA ASN A 139 -3.66 1.45 3.52
C ASN A 139 -3.37 1.54 2.02
N ILE A 140 -4.11 2.39 1.31
CA ILE A 140 -4.10 2.44 -0.15
C ILE A 140 -3.90 3.90 -0.58
N THR A 141 -2.96 4.11 -1.50
CA THR A 141 -2.66 5.45 -2.05
C THR A 141 -3.02 5.47 -3.52
N ILE A 142 -3.76 6.49 -3.96
CA ILE A 142 -4.20 6.69 -5.34
C ILE A 142 -3.73 8.06 -5.84
N ASN A 143 -3.19 8.11 -7.06
CA ASN A 143 -2.82 9.37 -7.72
C ASN A 143 -4.02 10.05 -8.42
N GLN A 144 -3.81 11.26 -8.94
CA GLN A 144 -4.86 12.00 -9.65
C GLN A 144 -5.32 11.33 -10.95
N ASN A 145 -4.56 10.38 -11.50
CA ASN A 145 -4.92 9.59 -12.69
C ASN A 145 -5.78 8.37 -12.35
N MET A 146 -6.23 8.23 -11.09
CA MET A 146 -6.96 7.06 -10.59
C MET A 146 -6.14 5.76 -10.63
N GLU A 147 -4.82 5.84 -10.45
CA GLU A 147 -3.93 4.69 -10.42
C GLU A 147 -3.48 4.40 -8.98
N LEU A 148 -3.47 3.13 -8.59
CA LEU A 148 -2.90 2.72 -7.30
C LEU A 148 -1.38 2.95 -7.30
N MET A 149 -0.89 3.65 -6.29
CA MET A 149 0.55 3.79 -6.04
C MET A 149 1.03 2.86 -4.93
N GLU A 150 0.13 2.53 -4.01
CA GLU A 150 0.44 1.73 -2.83
C GLU A 150 -0.79 0.92 -2.42
N PHE A 151 -0.58 -0.35 -2.04
CA PHE A 151 -1.59 -1.22 -1.45
C PHE A 151 -0.94 -2.02 -0.33
N LEU A 152 -1.05 -1.53 0.91
CA LEU A 152 -0.49 -2.19 2.10
C LEU A 152 -1.58 -2.86 2.92
N VAL A 153 -1.26 -4.05 3.44
CA VAL A 153 -2.18 -4.89 4.20
C VAL A 153 -1.58 -5.23 5.57
N ARG A 154 -2.35 -5.08 6.65
CA ARG A 154 -1.91 -5.29 8.04
C ARG A 154 -2.97 -5.96 8.92
#